data_AF-A0A3D0MS61-F1
#
_entry.id   AF-A0A3D0MS61-F1
#
_cell.length_a   1.000
_cell.length_b   1.000
_cell.length_c   1.000
_cell.angle_alpha   90.00
_cell.angle_beta   90.00
_cell.angle_gamma   90.00
#
_symmetry.space_group_name_H-M   'P 1'
#
loop_
_entity.id
_entity.type
_entity.pdbx_description
1 polymer ?
#
loop_
_entity_poly.entity_id
_entity_poly.type
_entity_poly.pdbx_seq_one_letter_code
_entity_poly.pdbx_strand_id
1 'polypeptide(L)'
;EKGRTISILPQTTVAPAAGKKTFFTVRSDAGTGIFGGWAPPVGTKVYVRRPDDRQALLSCENMPVEGDILVIPVEETASLPYIVDIENRPGGRIIAWYSQGPQIIARVIRPIYGTGRFEGTLFQRGSRIRANHTGVIDISTSPRGEIGGFQIMPLLHGASSEMASAWQLTQWMIIASTSHNILVGTTPLFSDGLIPGTQLQDKLWDIWSTYERRPLILCRLDGGPWQFFPSVSGRQDKALYNMTHIRIYYPATKEPLQK
;
A
#
# COMPACT_ATOMS: atom_id res chain seq x y z
N GLU A 1 -26.71 3.26 -3.68
CA GLU A 1 -26.40 2.11 -4.56
C GLU A 1 -25.09 1.46 -4.11
N LYS A 2 -24.95 0.14 -4.20
CA LYS A 2 -23.66 -0.52 -3.93
C LYS A 2 -22.76 -0.31 -5.16
N GLY A 3 -21.63 0.37 -4.99
CA GLY A 3 -20.63 0.50 -6.04
C GLY A 3 -20.20 -0.87 -6.55
N ARG A 4 -20.06 -1.02 -7.87
CA ARG A 4 -19.54 -2.25 -8.48
C ARG A 4 -18.03 -2.11 -8.62
N THR A 5 -17.28 -2.90 -7.87
CA THR A 5 -15.82 -2.98 -8.00
C THR A 5 -15.46 -3.93 -9.15
N ILE A 6 -14.55 -3.49 -10.02
CA ILE A 6 -13.89 -4.36 -11.00
C ILE A 6 -12.42 -4.42 -10.63
N SER A 7 -11.87 -5.63 -10.52
CA SER A 7 -10.46 -5.84 -10.22
C SER A 7 -9.66 -6.08 -11.50
N ILE A 8 -8.39 -5.63 -11.52
CA ILE A 8 -7.42 -6.07 -12.52
C ILE A 8 -6.49 -7.03 -11.81
N LEU A 9 -6.34 -8.25 -12.34
CA LEU A 9 -5.57 -9.32 -11.73
C LEU A 9 -4.41 -9.74 -12.63
N PRO A 10 -3.26 -10.14 -12.05
CA PRO A 10 -2.17 -10.73 -12.81
C PRO A 10 -2.60 -12.10 -13.37
N GLN A 11 -1.93 -12.53 -14.44
CA GLN A 11 -2.16 -13.84 -15.05
C GLN A 11 -1.90 -14.98 -14.06
N THR A 12 -0.91 -14.80 -13.19
CA THR A 12 -0.56 -15.73 -12.12
C THR A 12 -0.93 -15.09 -10.77
N THR A 13 -1.92 -15.66 -10.08
CA THR A 13 -2.33 -15.26 -8.71
C THR A 13 -2.59 -16.51 -7.85
N VAL A 14 -2.39 -16.40 -6.53
CA VAL A 14 -2.60 -17.52 -5.59
C VAL A 14 -4.05 -17.62 -5.13
N ALA A 15 -4.80 -16.52 -5.14
CA ALA A 15 -6.24 -16.52 -4.94
C ALA A 15 -6.84 -15.22 -5.52
N PRO A 16 -7.72 -15.27 -6.52
CA PRO A 16 -8.46 -14.08 -6.93
C PRO A 16 -9.47 -13.73 -5.82
N ALA A 17 -9.27 -12.60 -5.14
CA ALA A 17 -10.24 -12.07 -4.18
C ALA A 17 -11.54 -11.57 -4.86
N ALA A 18 -11.55 -11.47 -6.18
CA ALA A 18 -12.68 -11.03 -6.99
C ALA A 18 -13.59 -12.20 -7.37
N GLY A 19 -14.91 -11.98 -7.34
CA GLY A 19 -15.88 -12.94 -7.85
C GLY A 19 -15.66 -13.22 -9.35
N LYS A 20 -16.09 -14.40 -9.83
CA LYS A 20 -15.86 -14.90 -11.21
C LYS A 20 -16.26 -13.96 -12.37
N LYS A 21 -16.98 -12.86 -12.10
CA LYS A 21 -17.47 -11.88 -13.09
C LYS A 21 -17.04 -10.44 -12.80
N THR A 22 -16.13 -10.20 -11.85
CA THR A 22 -15.77 -8.85 -11.39
C THR A 22 -14.28 -8.54 -11.58
N PHE A 23 -13.63 -9.16 -12.57
CA PHE A 23 -12.23 -8.86 -12.87
C PHE A 23 -11.84 -9.02 -14.35
N PHE A 24 -10.77 -8.33 -14.72
CA PHE A 24 -9.98 -8.58 -15.92
C PHE A 24 -8.63 -9.18 -15.53
N THR A 25 -8.13 -10.11 -16.33
CA THR A 25 -6.77 -10.64 -16.17
C THR A 25 -5.87 -10.04 -17.24
N VAL A 26 -4.71 -9.54 -16.83
CA VAL A 26 -3.68 -9.04 -17.75
C VAL A 26 -2.46 -9.96 -17.75
N ARG A 27 -1.75 -10.00 -18.88
CA ARG A 27 -0.49 -10.76 -19.05
C ARG A 27 0.67 -10.04 -18.35
N SER A 28 0.62 -10.03 -17.03
CA SER A 28 1.64 -9.44 -16.15
C SER A 28 1.74 -10.26 -14.88
N ASP A 29 2.95 -10.36 -14.33
CA ASP A 29 3.22 -11.11 -13.11
C ASP A 29 2.92 -10.29 -11.86
N ALA A 30 2.43 -10.97 -10.83
CA ALA A 30 2.19 -10.36 -9.53
C ALA A 30 3.49 -9.73 -8.97
N GLY A 31 3.38 -8.49 -8.52
CA GLY A 31 4.51 -7.73 -7.98
C GLY A 31 5.38 -7.02 -9.04
N THR A 32 5.11 -7.13 -10.33
CA THR A 32 5.85 -6.38 -11.36
C THR A 32 4.90 -5.58 -12.24
N GLY A 33 5.42 -4.69 -13.09
CA GLY A 33 4.61 -3.86 -13.98
C GLY A 33 3.56 -3.08 -13.20
N ILE A 34 2.29 -3.19 -13.62
CA ILE A 34 1.14 -2.51 -12.98
C ILE A 34 0.85 -3.00 -11.55
N PHE A 35 1.47 -4.11 -11.11
CA PHE A 35 1.39 -4.64 -9.75
C PHE A 35 2.68 -4.39 -8.95
N GLY A 36 3.64 -3.65 -9.50
CA GLY A 36 4.95 -3.34 -8.94
C GLY A 36 5.32 -1.87 -9.17
N GLY A 37 6.39 -1.62 -9.93
CA GLY A 37 6.92 -0.28 -10.19
C GLY A 37 5.97 0.68 -10.90
N TRP A 38 5.14 0.15 -11.81
CA TRP A 38 4.11 0.91 -12.53
C TRP A 38 2.75 0.87 -11.84
N ALA A 39 2.68 0.42 -10.58
CA ALA A 39 1.44 0.44 -9.84
C ALA A 39 0.92 1.89 -9.72
N PRO A 40 -0.35 2.14 -10.12
CA PRO A 40 -0.98 3.42 -9.89
C PRO A 40 -1.23 3.61 -8.40
N PRO A 41 -0.99 4.81 -7.83
CA PRO A 41 -1.40 5.11 -6.47
C PRO A 41 -2.91 4.92 -6.27
N VAL A 42 -3.32 4.62 -5.03
CA VAL A 42 -4.75 4.53 -4.68
C VAL A 42 -5.43 5.87 -4.96
N GLY A 43 -6.61 5.84 -5.60
CA GLY A 43 -7.33 7.05 -6.00
C GLY A 43 -7.04 7.53 -7.42
N THR A 44 -6.08 6.92 -8.12
CA THR A 44 -5.79 7.21 -9.54
C THR A 44 -7.05 7.09 -10.39
N LYS A 45 -7.32 8.14 -11.18
CA LYS A 45 -8.44 8.18 -12.13
C LYS A 45 -8.20 7.21 -13.28
N VAL A 46 -9.25 6.51 -13.69
CA VAL A 46 -9.21 5.61 -14.86
C VAL A 46 -9.96 6.28 -16.00
N TYR A 47 -9.40 6.26 -17.20
CA TYR A 47 -10.00 6.83 -18.39
C TYR A 47 -10.28 5.73 -19.41
N VAL A 48 -11.30 5.93 -20.25
CA VAL A 48 -11.61 5.11 -21.41
C VAL A 48 -11.22 5.90 -22.65
N ARG A 49 -10.28 5.37 -23.44
CA ARG A 49 -9.89 5.88 -24.75
C ARG A 49 -10.53 5.04 -25.83
N ARG A 50 -11.33 5.67 -26.69
CA ARG A 50 -12.04 5.04 -27.81
C ARG A 50 -11.09 4.85 -29.01
N PRO A 51 -11.48 4.03 -30.02
CA PRO A 51 -10.68 3.85 -31.24
C PRO A 51 -10.43 5.12 -32.06
N ASP A 52 -11.24 6.17 -31.86
CA ASP A 52 -11.07 7.49 -32.45
C ASP A 52 -10.22 8.45 -31.59
N ASP A 53 -9.45 7.90 -30.65
CA ASP A 53 -8.58 8.58 -29.69
C ASP A 53 -9.28 9.51 -28.69
N ARG A 54 -10.62 9.62 -28.71
CA ARG A 54 -11.33 10.37 -27.67
C ARG A 54 -11.18 9.68 -26.32
N GLN A 55 -10.76 10.46 -25.33
CA GLN A 55 -10.57 10.00 -23.95
C GLN A 55 -11.57 10.69 -23.01
N ALA A 56 -12.25 9.90 -22.19
CA ALA A 56 -13.13 10.40 -21.14
C ALA A 56 -12.96 9.59 -19.85
N LEU A 57 -13.30 10.18 -18.70
CA LEU A 57 -13.21 9.51 -17.40
C LEU A 57 -14.13 8.27 -17.38
N LEU A 58 -13.67 7.19 -16.76
CA LEU A 58 -14.50 6.02 -16.49
C LEU A 58 -15.64 6.41 -15.55
N SER A 59 -16.88 6.26 -15.99
CA SER A 59 -18.08 6.54 -15.20
C SER A 59 -19.22 5.63 -15.63
N CYS A 60 -20.36 5.69 -14.94
CA CYS A 60 -21.56 4.94 -15.31
C CYS A 60 -22.06 5.30 -16.73
N GLU A 61 -21.82 6.54 -17.16
CA GLU A 61 -22.18 7.09 -18.46
C GLU A 61 -21.13 6.78 -19.54
N ASN A 62 -19.91 6.41 -19.14
CA ASN A 62 -18.80 6.11 -20.04
C ASN A 62 -18.13 4.78 -19.68
N MET A 63 -18.90 3.70 -19.77
CA MET A 63 -18.40 2.34 -19.57
C MET A 63 -17.57 1.88 -20.79
N PRO A 64 -16.50 1.10 -20.56
CA PRO A 64 -15.67 0.54 -21.62
C PRO A 64 -16.44 -0.54 -22.38
N VAL A 65 -16.24 -0.58 -23.69
CA VAL A 65 -16.73 -1.63 -24.60
C VAL A 65 -15.56 -2.30 -25.31
N GLU A 66 -15.84 -3.38 -26.04
CA GLU A 66 -14.81 -4.07 -26.82
C GLU A 66 -14.15 -3.12 -27.84
N GLY A 67 -12.82 -3.15 -27.88
CA GLY A 67 -12.01 -2.25 -28.73
C GLY A 67 -11.53 -0.97 -28.02
N ASP A 68 -12.07 -0.63 -26.86
CA ASP A 68 -11.57 0.50 -26.07
C ASP A 68 -10.25 0.18 -25.35
N ILE A 69 -9.54 1.23 -24.95
CA ILE A 69 -8.32 1.17 -24.14
C ILE A 69 -8.59 1.83 -22.79
N LEU A 70 -8.35 1.10 -21.70
CA LEU A 70 -8.31 1.68 -20.36
C LEU A 70 -6.94 2.36 -20.14
N VAL A 71 -6.98 3.64 -19.82
CA VAL A 71 -5.80 4.45 -19.54
C VAL A 71 -5.77 4.77 -18.05
N ILE A 72 -4.71 4.33 -17.38
CA ILE A 72 -4.48 4.56 -15.95
C ILE A 72 -3.15 5.31 -15.84
N PRO A 73 -3.17 6.65 -15.74
CA PRO A 73 -1.96 7.44 -15.72
C PRO A 73 -1.23 7.24 -14.39
N VAL A 74 0.07 7.03 -14.45
CA VAL A 74 0.93 6.93 -13.27
C VAL A 74 1.52 8.32 -13.02
N GLU A 75 0.82 9.10 -12.19
CA GLU A 75 1.17 10.48 -11.91
C GLU A 75 1.89 10.63 -10.56
N GLU A 76 2.70 11.68 -10.45
CA GLU A 76 3.23 12.14 -9.17
C GLU A 76 2.24 13.12 -8.54
N THR A 77 1.74 12.80 -7.35
CA THR A 77 0.94 13.73 -6.57
C THR A 77 1.87 14.73 -5.89
N ALA A 78 1.64 16.03 -6.12
CA ALA A 78 2.33 17.07 -5.36
C ALA A 78 1.98 16.97 -3.86
N SER A 79 2.91 17.35 -2.99
CA SER A 79 2.69 17.49 -1.53
C SER A 79 2.56 16.18 -0.74
N LEU A 80 3.26 15.12 -1.14
CA LEU A 80 3.43 13.91 -0.31
C LEU A 80 4.53 14.11 0.76
N PRO A 81 4.44 13.42 1.91
CA PRO A 81 5.52 13.44 2.89
C PRO A 81 6.73 12.68 2.36
N TYR A 82 7.91 12.97 2.87
CA TYR A 82 9.13 12.20 2.59
C TYR A 82 9.17 10.91 3.41
N ILE A 83 8.71 11.02 4.67
CA ILE A 83 8.80 9.97 5.68
C ILE A 83 7.50 9.98 6.49
N VAL A 84 7.02 8.80 6.87
CA VAL A 84 6.06 8.64 7.96
C VAL A 84 6.67 7.78 9.06
N ASP A 85 6.72 8.33 10.27
CA ASP A 85 7.11 7.61 11.49
C ASP A 85 5.88 7.24 12.32
N ILE A 86 5.86 6.02 12.84
CA ILE A 86 4.79 5.49 13.67
C ILE A 86 5.39 4.98 14.98
N GLU A 87 4.89 5.48 16.11
CA GLU A 87 5.16 4.90 17.43
C GLU A 87 4.27 3.68 17.66
N ASN A 88 4.85 2.47 17.69
CA ASN A 88 4.11 1.21 17.82
C ASN A 88 3.67 0.93 19.28
N ARG A 89 2.77 1.76 19.79
CA ARG A 89 2.16 1.61 21.13
C ARG A 89 0.77 2.25 21.15
N PRO A 90 -0.12 1.89 22.09
CA PRO A 90 -1.40 2.58 22.24
C PRO A 90 -1.21 4.09 22.45
N GLY A 91 -1.97 4.90 21.72
CA GLY A 91 -1.86 6.37 21.72
C GLY A 91 -0.63 6.93 20.98
N GLY A 92 0.23 6.06 20.44
CA GLY A 92 1.45 6.42 19.73
C GLY A 92 1.17 7.35 18.55
N ARG A 93 2.08 8.31 18.33
CA ARG A 93 1.93 9.31 17.26
C ARG A 93 2.29 8.69 15.90
N ILE A 94 1.56 9.11 14.88
CA ILE A 94 1.92 8.93 13.47
C ILE A 94 2.27 10.29 12.90
N ILE A 95 3.53 10.46 12.55
CA ILE A 95 4.13 11.75 12.16
C ILE A 95 4.52 11.66 10.70
N ALA A 96 3.93 12.51 9.86
CA ALA A 96 4.32 12.69 8.48
C ALA A 96 5.27 13.89 8.36
N TRP A 97 6.40 13.69 7.68
CA TRP A 97 7.46 14.68 7.51
C TRP A 97 7.36 15.31 6.12
N TYR A 98 6.96 16.57 6.06
CA TYR A 98 6.87 17.36 4.84
C TYR A 98 7.98 18.42 4.77
N SER A 99 8.12 19.07 3.61
CA SER A 99 9.00 20.24 3.46
C SER A 99 8.68 21.38 4.43
N GLN A 100 7.39 21.54 4.77
CA GLN A 100 6.90 22.55 5.70
C GLN A 100 7.06 22.15 7.18
N GLY A 101 7.54 20.94 7.46
CA GLY A 101 7.73 20.41 8.81
C GLY A 101 6.88 19.17 9.14
N PRO A 102 7.06 18.60 10.34
CA PRO A 102 6.33 17.42 10.77
C PRO A 102 4.87 17.72 11.13
N GLN A 103 3.97 16.82 10.77
CA GLN A 103 2.56 16.87 11.13
C GLN A 103 2.12 15.55 11.77
N ILE A 104 1.38 15.62 12.89
CA ILE A 104 0.76 14.44 13.50
C ILE A 104 -0.55 14.15 12.77
N ILE A 105 -0.55 13.13 11.92
CA ILE A 105 -1.66 12.81 11.01
C ILE A 105 -2.63 11.76 11.58
N ALA A 106 -2.17 10.95 12.53
CA ALA A 106 -2.98 9.90 13.15
C ALA A 106 -2.39 9.45 14.50
N ARG A 107 -3.12 8.60 15.20
CA ARG A 107 -2.68 7.89 16.40
C ARG A 107 -2.92 6.40 16.29
N VAL A 108 -2.02 5.63 16.89
CA VAL A 108 -2.17 4.18 17.02
C VAL A 108 -3.21 3.88 18.10
N ILE A 109 -4.30 3.24 17.71
CA ILE A 109 -5.31 2.70 18.63
C ILE A 109 -4.84 1.34 19.14
N ARG A 110 -4.39 0.50 18.21
CA ARG A 110 -3.91 -0.84 18.51
C ARG A 110 -2.55 -1.05 17.83
N PRO A 111 -1.49 -1.30 18.60
CA PRO A 111 -0.18 -1.61 18.04
C PRO A 111 -0.15 -3.04 17.48
N ILE A 112 1.00 -3.37 16.90
CA ILE A 112 1.26 -4.66 16.32
C ILE A 112 2.33 -5.40 17.10
N TYR A 113 2.19 -6.72 17.21
CA TYR A 113 3.13 -7.56 17.96
C TYR A 113 3.56 -8.82 17.21
N GLY A 114 2.89 -9.15 16.10
CA GLY A 114 3.16 -10.36 15.35
C GLY A 114 2.95 -10.21 13.85
N THR A 115 3.14 -11.32 13.15
CA THR A 115 2.94 -11.44 11.70
C THR A 115 1.81 -12.42 11.42
N GLY A 116 1.19 -12.30 10.26
CA GLY A 116 0.11 -13.15 9.77
C GLY A 116 0.39 -13.71 8.37
N ARG A 117 -0.57 -14.52 7.89
CA ARG A 117 -0.53 -15.12 6.55
C ARG A 117 -1.30 -14.25 5.56
N PHE A 118 -0.63 -13.27 4.97
CA PHE A 118 -1.19 -12.41 3.92
C PHE A 118 -0.66 -12.89 2.56
N GLU A 119 -1.44 -13.69 1.82
CA GLU A 119 -0.97 -14.44 0.65
C GLU A 119 -0.24 -13.61 -0.40
N GLY A 120 -0.64 -12.34 -0.57
CA GLY A 120 0.04 -11.42 -1.47
C GLY A 120 1.54 -11.29 -1.19
N THR A 121 1.96 -11.37 0.08
CA THR A 121 3.37 -11.20 0.49
C THR A 121 4.32 -12.19 -0.19
N LEU A 122 3.83 -13.32 -0.70
CA LEU A 122 4.59 -14.26 -1.54
C LEU A 122 5.38 -13.58 -2.66
N PHE A 123 4.82 -12.50 -3.23
CA PHE A 123 5.37 -11.80 -4.37
C PHE A 123 6.03 -10.46 -4.00
N GLN A 124 6.44 -10.29 -2.75
CA GLN A 124 7.13 -9.10 -2.26
C GLN A 124 8.23 -9.48 -1.26
N ARG A 125 9.33 -8.73 -1.25
CA ARG A 125 10.40 -8.90 -0.26
C ARG A 125 10.02 -8.26 1.08
N GLY A 126 10.62 -8.74 2.18
CA GLY A 126 10.48 -8.12 3.49
C GLY A 126 10.84 -6.63 3.49
N SER A 127 10.29 -5.89 4.46
CA SER A 127 10.50 -4.44 4.61
C SER A 127 9.96 -3.63 3.42
N ARG A 128 8.90 -4.11 2.75
CA ARG A 128 8.28 -3.44 1.61
C ARG A 128 6.76 -3.51 1.69
N ILE A 129 6.11 -2.52 1.07
CA ILE A 129 4.67 -2.55 0.85
C ILE A 129 4.39 -3.62 -0.20
N ARG A 130 3.48 -4.54 0.10
CA ARG A 130 2.98 -5.52 -0.86
C ARG A 130 1.79 -4.98 -1.62
N ALA A 131 0.86 -4.38 -0.89
CA ALA A 131 -0.36 -3.82 -1.44
C ALA A 131 -0.83 -2.68 -0.55
N ASN A 132 -1.57 -1.76 -1.15
CA ASN A 132 -2.36 -0.79 -0.42
C ASN A 132 -3.69 -0.58 -1.13
N HIS A 133 -4.70 -0.22 -0.35
CA HIS A 133 -5.98 0.26 -0.84
C HIS A 133 -6.56 1.25 0.17
N THR A 134 -7.77 1.73 -0.08
CA THR A 134 -8.43 2.77 0.73
C THR A 134 -8.59 2.44 2.21
N GLY A 135 -8.35 1.20 2.64
CA GLY A 135 -8.52 0.78 4.03
C GLY A 135 -7.35 -0.01 4.62
N VAL A 136 -6.30 -0.34 3.85
CA VAL A 136 -5.20 -1.18 4.34
C VAL A 136 -3.90 -0.81 3.64
N ILE A 137 -2.81 -0.81 4.41
CA ILE A 137 -1.44 -0.92 3.93
C ILE A 137 -0.92 -2.30 4.38
N ASP A 138 -0.56 -3.15 3.43
CA ASP A 138 -0.04 -4.50 3.67
C ASP A 138 1.48 -4.54 3.49
N ILE A 139 2.19 -4.99 4.51
CA ILE A 139 3.64 -4.92 4.63
C ILE A 139 4.20 -6.32 4.75
N SER A 140 5.14 -6.67 3.87
CA SER A 140 5.82 -7.96 3.92
C SER A 140 6.94 -7.95 4.94
N THR A 141 7.04 -9.04 5.71
CA THR A 141 8.17 -9.35 6.61
C THR A 141 8.93 -10.59 6.16
N SER A 142 8.39 -11.37 5.23
CA SER A 142 9.01 -12.61 4.75
C SER A 142 9.94 -12.39 3.56
N PRO A 143 10.84 -13.33 3.28
CA PRO A 143 11.51 -13.41 1.99
C PRO A 143 10.50 -13.55 0.85
N ARG A 144 10.87 -13.08 -0.35
CA ARG A 144 10.06 -13.33 -1.54
C ARG A 144 9.97 -14.84 -1.78
N GLY A 145 8.78 -15.34 -2.13
CA GLY A 145 8.50 -16.77 -2.24
C GLY A 145 7.96 -17.38 -0.95
N GLU A 146 7.89 -16.60 0.13
CA GLU A 146 7.28 -17.00 1.40
C GLU A 146 6.19 -16.01 1.81
N ILE A 147 5.22 -16.50 2.60
CA ILE A 147 4.08 -15.69 3.07
C ILE A 147 4.36 -15.24 4.50
N GLY A 148 4.32 -13.94 4.75
CA GLY A 148 4.52 -13.36 6.07
C GLY A 148 4.47 -11.84 6.04
N GLY A 149 3.64 -11.25 6.89
CA GLY A 149 3.52 -9.80 6.92
C GLY A 149 2.53 -9.31 7.97
N PHE A 150 2.17 -8.06 7.85
CA PHE A 150 1.23 -7.41 8.73
C PHE A 150 0.55 -6.24 8.04
N GLN A 151 -0.56 -5.77 8.61
CA GLN A 151 -1.37 -4.73 7.99
C GLN A 151 -1.61 -3.54 8.92
N ILE A 152 -1.65 -2.34 8.35
CA ILE A 152 -2.04 -1.10 9.02
C ILE A 152 -3.39 -0.68 8.43
N MET A 153 -4.38 -0.39 9.29
CA MET A 153 -5.73 -0.04 8.85
C MET A 153 -6.35 1.09 9.67
N PRO A 154 -7.28 1.87 9.09
CA PRO A 154 -8.01 2.88 9.82
C PRO A 154 -9.10 2.24 10.70
N LEU A 155 -9.41 2.89 11.81
CA LEU A 155 -10.34 2.40 12.84
C LEU A 155 -11.70 1.98 12.28
N LEU A 156 -12.28 2.78 11.39
CA LEU A 156 -13.59 2.48 10.80
C LEU A 156 -13.58 1.22 9.93
N HIS A 157 -12.47 0.94 9.23
CA HIS A 157 -12.33 -0.31 8.49
C HIS A 157 -12.16 -1.49 9.44
N GLY A 158 -11.36 -1.33 10.50
CA GLY A 158 -11.20 -2.34 11.54
C GLY A 158 -12.48 -2.64 12.32
N ALA A 159 -13.45 -1.71 12.38
CA ALA A 159 -14.73 -1.91 13.05
C ALA A 159 -15.77 -2.69 12.20
N SER A 160 -15.47 -3.00 10.94
CA SER A 160 -16.36 -3.82 10.10
C SER A 160 -16.44 -5.27 10.59
N SER A 161 -17.57 -5.93 10.34
CA SER A 161 -17.78 -7.33 10.72
C SER A 161 -16.76 -8.28 10.09
N GLU A 162 -16.34 -7.98 8.86
CA GLU A 162 -15.29 -8.70 8.12
C GLU A 162 -13.94 -8.64 8.84
N MET A 163 -13.69 -7.56 9.60
CA MET A 163 -12.42 -7.29 10.26
C MET A 163 -12.45 -7.56 11.78
N ALA A 164 -13.45 -8.29 12.29
CA ALA A 164 -13.52 -8.65 13.70
C ALA A 164 -12.24 -9.34 14.23
N SER A 165 -11.58 -10.12 13.37
CA SER A 165 -10.31 -10.78 13.71
C SER A 165 -9.14 -9.80 13.95
N ALA A 166 -9.17 -8.60 13.36
CA ALA A 166 -8.14 -7.58 13.54
C ALA A 166 -8.03 -7.10 14.99
N TRP A 167 -9.13 -7.15 15.74
CA TRP A 167 -9.13 -6.80 17.16
C TRP A 167 -8.56 -7.90 18.04
N GLN A 168 -8.65 -9.15 17.61
CA GLN A 168 -8.26 -10.33 18.39
C GLN A 168 -6.81 -10.79 18.12
N LEU A 169 -6.26 -10.51 16.94
CA LEU A 169 -5.00 -11.09 16.48
C LEU A 169 -3.91 -10.03 16.29
N THR A 170 -2.64 -10.36 16.49
CA THR A 170 -1.56 -9.39 16.73
C THR A 170 -0.89 -8.79 15.47
N GLN A 171 -1.34 -9.18 14.28
CA GLN A 171 -0.79 -8.79 12.97
C GLN A 171 -1.49 -7.60 12.30
N TRP A 172 -2.34 -6.89 13.05
CA TRP A 172 -3.05 -5.71 12.58
C TRP A 172 -2.82 -4.52 13.50
N MET A 173 -2.24 -3.46 12.94
CA MET A 173 -2.22 -2.14 13.56
C MET A 173 -3.49 -1.38 13.19
N ILE A 174 -4.18 -0.85 14.19
CA ILE A 174 -5.38 -0.02 14.00
C ILE A 174 -5.03 1.42 14.34
N ILE A 175 -5.35 2.35 13.45
CA ILE A 175 -5.03 3.77 13.59
C ILE A 175 -6.27 4.64 13.44
N ALA A 176 -6.30 5.78 14.11
CA ALA A 176 -7.39 6.76 14.00
C ALA A 176 -6.84 8.15 13.71
N SER A 177 -7.63 8.97 13.03
CA SER A 177 -7.28 10.37 12.78
C SER A 177 -7.12 11.13 14.10
N THR A 178 -6.28 12.15 14.11
CA THR A 178 -6.20 13.13 15.21
C THR A 178 -7.36 14.12 15.19
N SER A 179 -8.04 14.26 14.05
CA SER A 179 -9.26 15.04 13.88
C SER A 179 -10.49 14.14 13.76
N HIS A 180 -11.69 14.72 13.67
CA HIS A 180 -12.91 13.97 13.37
C HIS A 180 -12.99 13.44 11.92
N ASN A 181 -11.95 13.63 11.11
CA ASN A 181 -11.92 13.18 9.72
C ASN A 181 -11.73 11.66 9.63
N ILE A 182 -12.37 11.06 8.62
CA ILE A 182 -12.15 9.66 8.26
C ILE A 182 -10.76 9.49 7.62
N LEU A 183 -10.06 8.40 7.94
CA LEU A 183 -8.79 8.06 7.30
C LEU A 183 -8.96 7.19 6.04
N VAL A 184 -10.10 6.52 5.88
CA VAL A 184 -10.36 5.65 4.73
C VAL A 184 -10.32 6.48 3.45
N GLY A 185 -9.46 6.08 2.50
CA GLY A 185 -9.33 6.76 1.21
C GLY A 185 -8.72 8.16 1.29
N THR A 186 -7.98 8.49 2.35
CA THR A 186 -7.37 9.81 2.49
C THR A 186 -5.84 9.76 2.43
N THR A 187 -5.26 10.76 1.78
CA THR A 187 -3.82 11.04 1.74
C THR A 187 -3.30 11.38 3.15
N PRO A 188 -2.08 10.96 3.53
CA PRO A 188 -1.11 10.25 2.71
C PRO A 188 -1.14 8.71 2.86
N LEU A 189 -1.89 8.16 3.83
CA LEU A 189 -1.80 6.75 4.19
C LEU A 189 -2.67 5.82 3.32
N PHE A 190 -3.87 6.25 2.94
CA PHE A 190 -4.87 5.39 2.29
C PHE A 190 -5.37 5.94 0.95
N SER A 191 -4.73 6.98 0.44
CA SER A 191 -4.86 7.50 -0.92
C SER A 191 -3.54 8.14 -1.32
N ASP A 192 -3.22 8.07 -2.61
CA ASP A 192 -2.02 8.62 -3.22
C ASP A 192 -0.71 8.07 -2.63
N GLY A 193 0.41 8.37 -3.31
CA GLY A 193 1.76 8.15 -2.81
C GLY A 193 2.19 6.69 -2.66
N LEU A 194 1.70 5.99 -1.64
CA LEU A 194 2.14 4.63 -1.32
C LEU A 194 1.77 3.64 -2.44
N ILE A 195 2.73 2.77 -2.76
CA ILE A 195 2.63 1.75 -3.80
C ILE A 195 3.52 0.55 -3.42
N PRO A 196 3.35 -0.62 -4.05
CA PRO A 196 4.27 -1.75 -3.84
C PRO A 196 5.72 -1.45 -4.29
N GLY A 197 5.84 -0.65 -5.36
CA GLY A 197 7.10 -0.16 -5.90
C GLY A 197 7.84 -1.16 -6.78
N THR A 198 8.95 -0.68 -7.36
CA THR A 198 9.77 -1.43 -8.33
C THR A 198 10.43 -2.65 -7.72
N GLN A 199 10.44 -3.75 -8.47
CA GLN A 199 11.20 -4.95 -8.11
C GLN A 199 11.52 -5.83 -9.31
N LEU A 200 12.46 -6.76 -9.10
CA LEU A 200 12.92 -7.70 -10.11
C LEU A 200 13.36 -6.99 -11.41
N GLN A 201 12.63 -7.21 -12.51
CA GLN A 201 12.88 -6.67 -13.83
C GLN A 201 12.18 -5.34 -14.13
N ASP A 202 11.46 -4.76 -13.17
CA ASP A 202 10.80 -3.46 -13.36
C ASP A 202 11.82 -2.39 -13.76
N LYS A 203 11.55 -1.72 -14.88
CA LYS A 203 12.24 -0.53 -15.34
C LYS A 203 11.21 0.54 -15.62
N LEU A 204 11.44 1.72 -15.05
CA LEU A 204 10.66 2.92 -15.31
C LEU A 204 11.35 3.77 -16.38
N TRP A 205 10.93 5.03 -16.51
CA TRP A 205 11.42 5.91 -17.57
C TRP A 205 12.88 6.36 -17.38
N ASP A 206 13.41 6.30 -16.16
CA ASP A 206 14.82 6.57 -15.86
C ASP A 206 15.33 5.77 -14.65
N ILE A 207 16.61 5.97 -14.30
CA ILE A 207 17.24 5.29 -13.17
C ILE A 207 16.63 5.72 -11.83
N TRP A 208 16.37 7.02 -11.64
CA TRP A 208 15.90 7.57 -10.37
C TRP A 208 14.49 7.11 -10.05
N SER A 209 13.57 7.22 -11.00
CA SER A 209 12.25 6.62 -10.91
C SER A 209 12.35 5.13 -10.61
N THR A 210 13.20 4.37 -11.30
CA THR A 210 13.34 2.94 -11.06
C THR A 210 13.81 2.61 -9.64
N TYR A 211 14.73 3.38 -9.05
CA TYR A 211 15.26 3.11 -7.71
C TYR A 211 14.41 3.71 -6.58
N GLU A 212 13.95 4.96 -6.73
CA GLU A 212 13.26 5.73 -5.69
C GLU A 212 11.76 5.44 -5.62
N ARG A 213 11.15 4.92 -6.70
CA ARG A 213 9.71 4.56 -6.73
C ARG A 213 9.49 3.21 -6.04
N ARG A 214 10.11 3.05 -4.87
CA ARG A 214 10.17 1.81 -4.09
C ARG A 214 10.17 2.14 -2.59
N PRO A 215 8.98 2.15 -1.95
CA PRO A 215 8.89 2.46 -0.53
C PRO A 215 9.74 1.50 0.31
N LEU A 216 10.60 2.08 1.15
CA LEU A 216 11.40 1.35 2.13
C LEU A 216 10.69 1.43 3.48
N ILE A 217 10.52 0.29 4.15
CA ILE A 217 9.98 0.26 5.50
C ILE A 217 11.01 -0.29 6.47
N LEU A 218 11.32 0.49 7.50
CA LEU A 218 12.24 0.14 8.59
C LEU A 218 11.49 0.06 9.92
N CYS A 219 12.11 -0.59 10.89
CA CYS A 219 11.63 -0.63 12.26
C CYS A 219 12.75 -0.29 13.26
N ARG A 220 12.33 0.03 14.49
CA ARG A 220 13.20 -0.01 15.67
C ARG A 220 12.74 -1.13 16.59
N LEU A 221 13.68 -1.91 17.10
CA LEU A 221 13.47 -2.90 18.15
C LEU A 221 14.04 -2.33 19.45
N ASP A 222 13.27 -2.38 20.53
CA ASP A 222 13.66 -1.90 21.86
C ASP A 222 14.18 -0.45 21.89
N GLY A 223 13.74 0.37 20.93
CA GLY A 223 14.17 1.77 20.79
C GLY A 223 15.56 1.95 20.17
N GLY A 224 16.18 0.88 19.68
CA GLY A 224 17.49 0.87 19.03
C GLY A 224 17.52 1.56 17.65
N PRO A 225 18.57 1.28 16.83
CA PRO A 225 18.72 1.91 15.53
C PRO A 225 17.62 1.48 14.55
N TRP A 226 17.44 2.29 13.49
CA TRP A 226 16.60 1.91 12.35
C TRP A 226 17.23 0.74 11.61
N GLN A 227 16.46 -0.32 11.40
CA GLN A 227 16.88 -1.53 10.72
C GLN A 227 15.74 -2.10 9.88
N PHE A 228 16.05 -3.03 8.98
CA PHE A 228 15.02 -3.81 8.28
C PHE A 228 14.20 -4.62 9.29
N PHE A 229 12.97 -4.97 8.92
CA PHE A 229 12.15 -5.87 9.73
C PHE A 229 12.85 -7.23 9.86
N PRO A 230 12.72 -7.90 11.02
CA PRO A 230 13.07 -9.31 11.13
C PRO A 230 12.41 -10.12 10.02
N SER A 231 13.18 -11.01 9.39
CA SER A 231 12.66 -11.91 8.36
C SER A 231 11.77 -12.97 9.01
N VAL A 232 10.46 -12.84 8.84
CA VAL A 232 9.47 -13.68 9.52
C VAL A 232 8.41 -14.15 8.54
N SER A 233 8.25 -15.47 8.46
CA SER A 233 7.26 -16.15 7.64
C SER A 233 6.18 -16.81 8.50
N GLY A 234 4.99 -16.92 7.92
CA GLY A 234 3.80 -17.46 8.55
C GLY A 234 3.19 -16.53 9.60
N ARG A 235 2.24 -17.10 10.34
CA ARG A 235 1.66 -16.43 11.51
C ARG A 235 2.56 -16.67 12.71
N GLN A 236 3.06 -15.59 13.32
CA GLN A 236 3.85 -15.62 14.53
C GLN A 236 3.45 -14.47 15.45
N ASP A 237 2.63 -14.76 16.45
CA ASP A 237 1.88 -13.75 17.21
C ASP A 237 2.77 -12.82 18.06
N LYS A 238 4.04 -13.19 18.29
CA LYS A 238 5.01 -12.45 19.09
C LYS A 238 6.25 -12.03 18.32
N ALA A 239 6.32 -12.25 17.01
CA ALA A 239 7.56 -12.04 16.26
C ALA A 239 8.05 -10.58 16.24
N LEU A 240 7.16 -9.61 16.49
CA LEU A 240 7.45 -8.18 16.49
C LEU A 240 7.18 -7.53 17.86
N TYR A 241 7.16 -8.32 18.94
CA TYR A 241 6.74 -7.82 20.27
C TYR A 241 7.62 -6.68 20.82
N ASN A 242 8.91 -6.68 20.47
CA ASN A 242 9.87 -5.63 20.85
C ASN A 242 9.91 -4.45 19.87
N MET A 243 9.10 -4.45 18.82
CA MET A 243 9.10 -3.35 17.86
C MET A 243 8.48 -2.09 18.48
N THR A 244 9.26 -1.02 18.54
CA THR A 244 8.81 0.25 19.13
C THR A 244 8.40 1.28 18.10
N HIS A 245 9.00 1.24 16.89
CA HIS A 245 8.72 2.21 15.84
C HIS A 245 8.72 1.57 14.45
N ILE A 246 7.94 2.15 13.55
CA ILE A 246 7.94 1.87 12.12
C ILE A 246 8.26 3.17 11.39
N ARG A 247 9.08 3.10 10.34
CA ARG A 247 9.35 4.21 9.42
C ARG A 247 9.03 3.78 8.00
N ILE A 248 8.20 4.55 7.31
CA ILE A 248 7.88 4.39 5.91
C ILE A 248 8.54 5.54 5.15
N TYR A 249 9.47 5.21 4.26
CA TYR A 249 9.98 6.15 3.25
C TYR A 249 9.01 6.18 2.08
N TYR A 250 8.53 7.37 1.74
CA TYR A 250 7.62 7.53 0.61
C TYR A 250 8.37 7.34 -0.70
N PRO A 251 7.70 6.78 -1.71
CA PRO A 251 8.32 6.65 -3.02
C PRO A 251 8.54 8.03 -3.63
N ALA A 252 9.68 8.20 -4.24
CA ALA A 252 10.01 9.37 -5.04
C ALA A 252 10.41 8.90 -6.44
N THR A 253 10.59 9.85 -7.34
CA THR A 253 10.93 9.57 -8.75
C THR A 253 11.92 10.58 -9.30
N LYS A 254 12.11 11.69 -8.57
CA LYS A 254 13.03 12.75 -8.93
C LYS A 254 14.43 12.43 -8.42
N GLU A 255 15.41 12.87 -9.20
CA GLU A 255 16.81 12.85 -8.80
C GLU A 255 17.00 13.65 -7.50
N PRO A 256 17.65 13.08 -6.46
CA PRO A 256 18.03 13.84 -5.29
C PRO A 256 18.90 15.04 -5.68
N LEU A 257 18.57 16.23 -5.14
CA LEU A 257 19.31 17.49 -5.33
C LEU A 257 19.14 18.22 -6.66
N GLN A 258 18.27 17.77 -7.58
CA GLN A 258 17.77 18.66 -8.64
C GLN A 258 16.86 19.73 -8.01
N LYS A 259 17.35 20.97 -7.99
CA LYS A 259 16.56 22.16 -7.69
C LYS A 259 15.71 22.55 -8.89
#